data_AF-A0A0P0G9T9-F1
#
_entry.id   AF-A0A0P0G9T9-F1
#
_cell.length_a   1.000
_cell.length_b   1.000
_cell.length_c   1.000
_cell.angle_alpha   90.00
_cell.angle_beta   90.00
_cell.angle_gamma   90.00
#
_symmetry.space_group_name_H-M   'P 1'
#
loop_
_entity.id
_entity.type
_entity.pdbx_description
1 polymer ?
#
loop_
_entity_poly.entity_id
_entity_poly.type
_entity_poly.pdbx_seq_one_letter_code
_entity_poly.pdbx_strand_id
1 'polypeptide(L)'
;MRILTMLMALMLGLLTVPGEENSSLAKENGYVINLDRAEKLEKMTYSSLFSKAGIIVLEDTDESLLGKVDKLEVCDNNLYVLEKGRGLFLFNKQGKFIKMIGRQGKGPGEYIDPDDISIDRENKKIYVLDSQTQNVLKYSGNGTFESSFKLENKGTRSTFIQPFKNALYTNLYTFDKSGKRFLLSKVDVTNGKRISFQFEASQYNKGWNELFSTNQHTFISGPTGNPKFMQIFMDTIFEITPKGIKPYITLQSKKLVTKEYLETLIAENDMSKSARVSKIYDRLMKSGKIYNVFDYWETAKYIHFGYHVGHYGYSILYKKEENKAYVMSGITDDLLYTDKAGTLLIPNLYSFDENRVYCIGMNDGFTKDIFLENMKKGGINPRIEGADKLQTLTEDSNPIIIYYEFKK
;
A
#
# COMPACT_ATOMS: atom_id res chain seq x y z
N MET A 1 3.63 43.18 6.02
CA MET A 1 4.65 42.28 5.43
C MET A 1 3.96 41.00 4.99
N ARG A 2 3.78 40.86 3.68
CA ARG A 2 2.97 39.81 3.05
C ARG A 2 3.78 38.52 2.94
N ILE A 3 3.13 37.42 3.31
CA ILE A 3 3.60 36.04 3.17
C ILE A 3 3.73 35.74 1.68
N LEU A 4 4.95 35.46 1.25
CA LEU A 4 5.29 35.08 -0.12
C LEU A 4 4.75 33.67 -0.37
N THR A 5 3.73 33.59 -1.23
CA THR A 5 3.18 32.38 -1.81
C THR A 5 4.27 31.57 -2.50
N MET A 6 4.50 30.37 -1.99
CA MET A 6 5.33 29.33 -2.58
C MET A 6 4.58 28.73 -3.79
N LEU A 7 4.51 29.52 -4.85
CA LEU A 7 4.02 29.16 -6.18
C LEU A 7 5.19 29.44 -7.14
N MET A 8 6.20 28.57 -7.09
CA MET A 8 7.20 28.53 -8.15
C MET A 8 6.97 27.23 -8.90
N ALA A 9 6.35 27.42 -10.06
CA ALA A 9 6.07 26.42 -11.06
C ALA A 9 7.33 25.62 -11.38
N LEU A 10 7.21 24.29 -11.42
CA LEU A 10 8.02 23.45 -12.28
C LEU A 10 7.74 23.84 -13.74
N MET A 11 8.37 24.91 -14.19
CA MET A 11 8.61 25.21 -15.59
C MET A 11 10.11 25.43 -15.75
N LEU A 12 10.83 24.34 -15.99
CA LEU A 12 12.11 24.34 -16.69
C LEU A 12 12.22 23.01 -17.43
N GLY A 13 11.49 22.94 -18.54
CA GLY A 13 11.92 22.11 -19.65
C GLY A 13 12.79 22.97 -20.55
N LEU A 14 14.10 22.68 -20.62
CA LEU A 14 14.84 22.43 -21.87
C LEU A 14 16.37 22.43 -21.66
N LEU A 15 16.97 21.38 -22.23
CA LEU A 15 18.34 21.25 -22.75
C LEU A 15 19.48 21.04 -21.75
N THR A 16 19.76 19.78 -21.39
CA THR A 16 21.13 19.32 -21.09
C THR A 16 21.41 17.93 -21.68
N VAL A 17 22.66 17.77 -22.10
CA VAL A 17 23.30 16.65 -22.81
C VAL A 17 23.18 15.32 -22.03
N PRO A 18 23.11 14.14 -22.69
CA PRO A 18 23.03 12.87 -21.97
C PRO A 18 24.41 12.47 -21.43
N GLY A 19 24.53 12.34 -20.11
CA GLY A 19 25.71 11.76 -19.47
C GLY A 19 25.79 12.07 -17.98
N GLU A 20 25.45 11.08 -17.15
CA GLU A 20 25.82 10.92 -15.73
C GLU A 20 25.29 11.89 -14.64
N GLU A 21 24.97 13.16 -14.91
CA GLU A 21 24.52 14.09 -13.83
C GLU A 21 23.03 14.00 -13.45
N ASN A 22 22.16 13.42 -14.29
CA ASN A 22 20.71 13.48 -14.10
C ASN A 22 20.16 12.60 -12.95
N SER A 23 20.87 11.54 -12.56
CA SER A 23 20.34 10.59 -11.55
C SER A 23 20.43 11.12 -10.11
N SER A 24 21.44 11.95 -9.81
CA SER A 24 21.63 12.54 -8.48
C SER A 24 20.70 13.73 -8.24
N LEU A 25 20.51 14.59 -9.25
CA LEU A 25 19.61 15.75 -9.22
C LEU A 25 18.13 15.37 -9.10
N ALA A 26 17.69 14.27 -9.74
CA ALA A 26 16.33 13.73 -9.55
C ALA A 26 16.07 13.26 -8.11
N LYS A 27 17.12 12.83 -7.39
CA LYS A 27 17.01 12.35 -6.00
C LYS A 27 16.78 13.49 -5.01
N GLU A 28 17.26 14.70 -5.31
CA GLU A 28 17.02 15.90 -4.51
C GLU A 28 15.62 16.49 -4.75
N ASN A 29 15.15 16.51 -6.01
CA ASN A 29 13.89 17.15 -6.40
C ASN A 29 12.68 16.21 -6.55
N GLY A 30 12.87 14.89 -6.37
CA GLY A 30 11.84 13.89 -6.61
C GLY A 30 11.65 13.56 -8.10
N TYR A 31 10.83 12.56 -8.38
CA TYR A 31 10.52 12.09 -9.72
C TYR A 31 9.25 12.76 -10.26
N VAL A 32 9.26 13.13 -11.54
CA VAL A 32 8.07 13.61 -12.24
C VAL A 32 7.69 12.56 -13.28
N ILE A 33 6.52 11.95 -13.12
CA ILE A 33 6.05 10.87 -13.99
C ILE A 33 4.84 11.36 -14.76
N ASN A 34 5.03 11.57 -16.07
CA ASN A 34 3.96 11.97 -16.98
C ASN A 34 3.31 10.75 -17.62
N LEU A 35 2.11 10.40 -17.16
CA LEU A 35 1.37 9.22 -17.60
C LEU A 35 0.83 9.37 -19.03
N ASP A 36 0.67 10.60 -19.52
CA ASP A 36 0.24 10.86 -20.91
C ASP A 36 1.38 10.70 -21.91
N ARG A 37 2.63 10.75 -21.44
CA ARG A 37 3.86 10.64 -22.26
C ARG A 37 4.66 9.36 -22.00
N ALA A 38 4.21 8.51 -21.07
CA ALA A 38 4.87 7.25 -20.78
C ALA A 38 4.89 6.37 -22.04
N GLU A 39 6.04 5.77 -22.33
CA GLU A 39 6.19 4.90 -23.49
C GLU A 39 5.48 3.58 -23.26
N LYS A 40 4.78 3.08 -24.27
CA LYS A 40 4.12 1.78 -24.16
C LYS A 40 5.15 0.66 -24.23
N LEU A 41 5.11 -0.24 -23.25
CA LEU A 41 5.78 -1.54 -23.34
C LEU A 41 4.72 -2.62 -23.57
N GLU A 42 4.75 -3.21 -24.75
CA GLU A 42 3.92 -4.37 -25.07
C GLU A 42 4.62 -5.65 -24.61
N LYS A 43 3.83 -6.65 -24.19
CA LYS A 43 4.30 -8.01 -23.90
C LYS A 43 5.37 -8.11 -22.80
N MET A 44 5.17 -7.37 -21.70
CA MET A 44 6.00 -7.51 -20.52
C MET A 44 5.67 -8.80 -19.77
N THR A 45 6.70 -9.47 -19.25
CA THR A 45 6.60 -10.69 -18.47
C THR A 45 7.17 -10.51 -17.08
N TYR A 46 6.75 -11.31 -16.10
CA TYR A 46 7.34 -11.28 -14.76
C TYR A 46 8.80 -11.69 -14.79
N SER A 47 9.18 -12.65 -15.63
CA SER A 47 10.58 -13.03 -15.85
C SER A 47 11.46 -11.89 -16.39
N SER A 48 10.88 -10.81 -16.93
CA SER A 48 11.63 -9.62 -17.33
C SER A 48 12.05 -8.75 -16.11
N LEU A 49 11.22 -8.72 -15.06
CA LEU A 49 11.40 -7.88 -13.86
C LEU A 49 11.99 -8.65 -12.68
N PHE A 50 11.64 -9.94 -12.57
CA PHE A 50 11.94 -10.80 -11.45
C PHE A 50 12.79 -11.99 -11.90
N SER A 51 13.64 -12.49 -11.01
CA SER A 51 14.50 -13.66 -11.29
C SER A 51 13.82 -14.98 -10.96
N LYS A 52 12.89 -14.98 -10.00
CA LYS A 52 12.18 -16.19 -9.55
C LYS A 52 10.87 -15.85 -8.86
N ALA A 53 9.97 -16.84 -8.83
CA ALA A 53 8.76 -16.84 -8.01
C ALA A 53 8.83 -17.96 -6.96
N GLY A 54 8.08 -17.79 -5.87
CA GLY A 54 7.90 -18.81 -4.86
C GLY A 54 6.62 -18.61 -4.06
N ILE A 55 6.26 -19.64 -3.30
CA ILE A 55 5.05 -19.68 -2.47
C ILE A 55 5.41 -20.05 -1.04
N ILE A 56 4.73 -19.39 -0.11
CA ILE A 56 4.71 -19.73 1.32
C ILE A 56 3.27 -20.09 1.66
N VAL A 57 3.06 -21.37 1.98
CA VAL A 57 1.78 -21.87 2.52
C VAL A 57 1.73 -21.51 4.00
N LEU A 58 0.71 -20.75 4.40
CA LEU A 58 0.47 -20.41 5.80
C LEU A 58 -0.18 -21.60 6.50
N GLU A 59 0.37 -22.03 7.62
CA GLU A 59 -0.14 -23.15 8.43
C GLU A 59 -1.57 -22.86 8.90
N ASP A 60 -2.46 -23.82 8.69
CA ASP A 60 -3.92 -23.75 8.87
C ASP A 60 -4.40 -24.70 9.98
N THR A 61 -4.06 -24.36 11.23
CA THR A 61 -4.60 -25.01 12.44
C THR A 61 -5.84 -24.27 12.94
N ASP A 62 -6.56 -24.85 13.90
CA ASP A 62 -7.67 -24.17 14.59
C ASP A 62 -7.27 -22.80 15.16
N GLU A 63 -6.01 -22.65 15.60
CA GLU A 63 -5.48 -21.41 16.16
C GLU A 63 -5.02 -20.40 15.11
N SER A 64 -4.78 -20.85 13.87
CA SER A 64 -4.14 -20.06 12.82
C SER A 64 -4.92 -19.98 11.52
N LEU A 65 -6.14 -20.54 11.49
CA LEU A 65 -7.03 -20.41 10.35
C LEU A 65 -7.26 -18.94 10.02
N LEU A 66 -7.38 -18.59 8.74
CA LEU A 66 -7.53 -17.23 8.25
C LEU A 66 -8.67 -17.22 7.23
N GLY A 67 -9.63 -16.33 7.41
CA GLY A 67 -10.67 -16.11 6.41
C GLY A 67 -10.17 -15.25 5.26
N LYS A 68 -9.32 -14.27 5.60
CA LYS A 68 -8.75 -13.29 4.67
C LYS A 68 -7.52 -12.62 5.27
N VAL A 69 -6.56 -12.25 4.43
CA VAL A 69 -5.45 -11.35 4.75
C VAL A 69 -5.80 -9.93 4.31
N ASP A 70 -5.91 -9.01 5.28
CA ASP A 70 -6.11 -7.58 5.03
C ASP A 70 -4.81 -6.79 5.02
N LYS A 71 -3.78 -7.25 5.73
CA LYS A 71 -2.43 -6.67 5.67
C LYS A 71 -1.35 -7.72 5.92
N LEU A 72 -0.23 -7.59 5.20
CA LEU A 72 0.99 -8.34 5.42
C LEU A 72 2.15 -7.36 5.64
N GLU A 73 2.86 -7.51 6.75
CA GLU A 73 4.17 -6.88 6.95
C GLU A 73 5.24 -7.97 7.05
N VAL A 74 6.29 -7.84 6.24
CA VAL A 74 7.47 -8.72 6.29
C VAL A 74 8.62 -7.96 6.95
N CYS A 75 9.21 -8.56 7.98
CA CYS A 75 10.39 -8.02 8.65
C CYS A 75 11.27 -9.16 9.15
N ASP A 76 12.55 -9.15 8.78
CA ASP A 76 13.50 -10.23 9.06
C ASP A 76 12.98 -11.60 8.61
N ASN A 77 12.77 -12.54 9.55
CA ASN A 77 12.23 -13.88 9.29
C ASN A 77 10.75 -14.01 9.73
N ASN A 78 10.06 -12.90 9.98
CA ASN A 78 8.71 -12.87 10.50
C ASN A 78 7.73 -12.34 9.45
N LEU A 79 6.56 -12.98 9.40
CA LEU A 79 5.41 -12.58 8.61
C LEU A 79 4.30 -12.17 9.60
N TYR A 80 3.94 -10.89 9.58
CA TYR A 80 2.87 -10.35 10.40
C TYR A 80 1.61 -10.21 9.54
N VAL A 81 0.62 -11.05 9.80
CA VAL A 81 -0.59 -11.18 9.00
C VAL A 81 -1.77 -10.65 9.81
N LEU A 82 -2.40 -9.59 9.31
CA LEU A 82 -3.60 -9.02 9.92
C LEU A 82 -4.85 -9.51 9.17
N GLU A 83 -5.80 -10.05 9.92
CA GLU A 83 -7.18 -10.25 9.51
C GLU A 83 -8.07 -9.32 10.35
N LYS A 84 -8.73 -8.36 9.69
CA LYS A 84 -9.63 -7.42 10.36
C LYS A 84 -10.79 -8.17 11.00
N GLY A 85 -11.15 -7.76 12.22
CA GLY A 85 -12.18 -8.44 13.00
C GLY A 85 -11.74 -9.78 13.61
N ARG A 86 -10.52 -10.28 13.34
CA ARG A 86 -9.97 -11.49 13.99
C ARG A 86 -8.73 -11.18 14.81
N GLY A 87 -7.67 -10.66 14.19
CA GLY A 87 -6.44 -10.34 14.92
C GLY A 87 -5.16 -10.34 14.09
N LEU A 88 -4.05 -10.17 14.80
CA LEU A 88 -2.71 -10.19 14.26
C LEU A 88 -2.04 -11.55 14.51
N PHE A 89 -1.63 -12.20 13.43
CA PHE A 89 -0.99 -13.51 13.45
C PHE A 89 0.49 -13.37 13.10
N LEU A 90 1.33 -14.08 13.83
CA LEU A 90 2.77 -14.16 13.57
C LEU A 90 3.09 -15.54 13.01
N PHE A 91 3.66 -15.54 11.80
CA PHE A 91 4.23 -16.72 11.17
C PHE A 91 5.74 -16.52 10.97
N ASN A 92 6.49 -17.61 10.86
CA ASN A 92 7.86 -17.54 10.36
C ASN A 92 7.87 -17.44 8.82
N LYS A 93 9.03 -17.15 8.23
CA LYS A 93 9.19 -17.05 6.77
C LYS A 93 8.89 -18.33 5.98
N GLN A 94 8.76 -19.48 6.64
CA GLN A 94 8.35 -20.75 6.01
C GLN A 94 6.83 -20.99 6.07
N GLY A 95 6.09 -20.06 6.68
CA GLY A 95 4.63 -20.12 6.82
C GLY A 95 4.15 -20.88 8.05
N LYS A 96 5.05 -21.29 8.95
CA LYS A 96 4.65 -21.94 10.22
C LYS A 96 4.09 -20.90 11.19
N PHE A 97 2.94 -21.19 11.78
CA PHE A 97 2.33 -20.36 12.80
C PHE A 97 3.19 -20.37 14.07
N ILE A 98 3.39 -19.19 14.64
CA ILE A 98 4.12 -19.02 15.89
C ILE A 98 3.13 -18.71 17.02
N LYS A 99 2.29 -17.68 16.84
CA LYS A 99 1.25 -17.25 17.79
C LYS A 99 0.40 -16.12 17.23
N MET A 100 -0.71 -15.83 17.89
CA MET A 100 -1.37 -14.52 17.79
C MET A 100 -0.64 -13.47 18.65
N ILE A 101 -0.62 -12.22 18.18
CA ILE A 101 -0.09 -11.07 18.90
C ILE A 101 -1.26 -10.25 19.44
N GLY A 102 -1.40 -10.21 20.76
CA GLY A 102 -2.60 -9.66 21.38
C GLY A 102 -3.81 -10.59 21.19
N ARG A 103 -4.97 -10.13 21.65
CA ARG A 103 -6.26 -10.83 21.51
C ARG A 103 -7.40 -9.81 21.54
N GLN A 104 -8.59 -10.27 21.15
CA GLN A 104 -9.79 -9.45 21.29
C GLN A 104 -10.14 -9.23 22.76
N GLY A 105 -10.33 -7.96 23.13
CA GLY A 105 -10.68 -7.60 24.50
C GLY A 105 -10.45 -6.12 24.83
N LYS A 106 -10.47 -5.80 26.12
CA LYS A 106 -10.37 -4.42 26.64
C LYS A 106 -9.27 -4.25 27.68
N GLY A 107 -8.56 -5.32 28.02
CA GLY A 107 -7.45 -5.32 28.96
C GLY A 107 -6.15 -4.79 28.34
N PRO A 108 -5.09 -4.65 29.15
CA PRO A 108 -3.77 -4.28 28.65
C PRO A 108 -3.27 -5.27 27.59
N GLY A 109 -2.85 -4.75 26.43
CA GLY A 109 -2.38 -5.57 25.32
C GLY A 109 -3.47 -6.26 24.50
N GLU A 110 -4.74 -5.94 24.75
CA GLU A 110 -5.89 -6.39 23.97
C GLU A 110 -6.42 -5.26 23.08
N TYR A 111 -6.95 -5.62 21.91
CA TYR A 111 -7.58 -4.69 20.97
C TYR A 111 -9.01 -5.15 20.69
N ILE A 112 -9.90 -4.26 20.26
CA ILE A 112 -11.26 -4.66 19.86
C ILE A 112 -11.32 -4.90 18.36
N ASP A 113 -10.83 -3.94 17.57
CA ASP A 113 -10.89 -3.97 16.11
C ASP A 113 -9.57 -3.48 15.51
N PRO A 114 -8.58 -4.37 15.30
CA PRO A 114 -7.28 -3.99 14.79
C PRO A 114 -7.38 -3.68 13.28
N ASP A 115 -7.37 -2.40 12.93
CA ASP A 115 -7.59 -1.95 11.54
C ASP A 115 -6.32 -1.86 10.73
N ASP A 116 -5.20 -1.63 11.39
CA ASP A 116 -3.89 -1.47 10.77
C ASP A 116 -2.77 -1.92 11.71
N ILE A 117 -1.70 -2.40 11.09
CA ILE A 117 -0.45 -2.73 11.77
C ILE A 117 0.69 -2.01 11.06
N SER A 118 1.74 -1.66 11.78
CA SER A 118 2.97 -1.19 11.13
C SER A 118 4.19 -1.55 11.96
N ILE A 119 5.29 -1.84 11.27
CA ILE A 119 6.53 -2.30 11.87
C ILE A 119 7.53 -1.16 11.87
N ASP A 120 7.99 -0.79 13.06
CA ASP A 120 9.24 -0.06 13.23
C ASP A 120 10.38 -1.05 13.03
N ARG A 121 10.93 -1.08 11.81
CA ARG A 121 12.00 -1.99 11.41
C ARG A 121 13.32 -1.70 12.14
N GLU A 122 13.57 -0.44 12.52
CA GLU A 122 14.78 -0.02 13.20
C GLU A 122 14.81 -0.54 14.64
N ASN A 123 13.71 -0.35 15.37
CA ASN A 123 13.62 -0.78 16.78
C ASN A 123 12.95 -2.15 16.98
N LYS A 124 12.55 -2.81 15.88
CA LYS A 124 11.81 -4.08 15.86
C LYS A 124 10.57 -4.02 16.75
N LYS A 125 9.73 -3.00 16.55
CA LYS A 125 8.48 -2.80 17.30
C LYS A 125 7.28 -2.93 16.38
N ILE A 126 6.21 -3.47 16.92
CA ILE A 126 4.94 -3.64 16.23
C ILE A 126 3.98 -2.63 16.82
N TYR A 127 3.38 -1.83 15.95
CA TYR A 127 2.30 -0.93 16.31
C TYR A 127 1.00 -1.47 15.73
N VAL A 128 -0.03 -1.54 16.56
CA VAL A 128 -1.38 -1.96 16.17
C VAL A 128 -2.34 -0.80 16.44
N LEU A 129 -3.08 -0.37 15.42
CA LEU A 129 -4.15 0.61 15.57
C LEU A 129 -5.46 -0.12 15.82
N ASP A 130 -6.02 0.06 17.02
CA ASP A 130 -7.40 -0.29 17.30
C ASP A 130 -8.31 0.81 16.76
N SER A 131 -9.06 0.51 15.70
CA SER A 131 -9.92 1.45 15.00
C SER A 131 -11.07 1.97 15.86
N GLN A 132 -11.60 1.10 16.73
CA GLN A 132 -12.80 1.37 17.50
C GLN A 132 -12.47 2.29 18.68
N THR A 133 -11.38 2.00 19.38
CA THR A 133 -10.96 2.79 20.55
C THR A 133 -10.01 3.93 20.19
N GLN A 134 -9.47 3.91 18.98
CA GLN A 134 -8.38 4.77 18.50
C GLN A 134 -7.18 4.76 19.46
N ASN A 135 -6.94 3.58 20.04
CA ASN A 135 -5.78 3.29 20.84
C ASN A 135 -4.70 2.69 19.94
N VAL A 136 -3.45 3.06 20.17
CA VAL A 136 -2.31 2.43 19.51
C VAL A 136 -1.60 1.56 20.53
N LEU A 137 -1.51 0.27 20.23
CA LEU A 137 -0.80 -0.70 21.05
C LEU A 137 0.59 -0.91 20.48
N LYS A 138 1.58 -0.97 21.36
CA LYS A 138 2.98 -1.23 21.05
C LYS A 138 3.39 -2.58 21.61
N TYR A 139 3.91 -3.42 20.75
CA TYR A 139 4.51 -4.70 21.10
C TYR A 139 5.98 -4.74 20.67
N SER A 140 6.75 -5.58 21.32
CA SER A 140 8.06 -6.01 20.82
C SER A 140 7.90 -6.80 19.51
N GLY A 141 9.00 -6.98 18.76
CA GLY A 141 9.00 -7.74 17.51
C GLY A 141 8.64 -9.23 17.67
N ASN A 142 8.78 -9.78 18.89
CA ASN A 142 8.30 -11.12 19.22
C ASN A 142 6.86 -11.13 19.78
N GLY A 143 6.14 -10.01 19.76
CA GLY A 143 4.72 -9.93 20.12
C GLY A 143 4.43 -9.90 21.62
N THR A 144 5.34 -9.40 22.45
CA THR A 144 5.07 -9.12 23.88
C THR A 144 4.57 -7.69 24.01
N PHE A 145 3.47 -7.49 24.73
CA PHE A 145 2.91 -6.15 24.95
C PHE A 145 3.87 -5.29 25.76
N GLU A 146 4.10 -4.05 25.32
CA GLU A 146 4.99 -3.09 26.00
C GLU A 146 4.21 -1.93 26.59
N SER A 147 3.36 -1.30 25.77
CA SER A 147 2.58 -0.14 26.18
C SER A 147 1.45 0.15 25.19
N SER A 148 0.57 1.07 25.55
CA SER A 148 -0.40 1.65 24.62
C SER A 148 -0.64 3.12 24.92
N PHE A 149 -1.08 3.86 23.92
CA PHE A 149 -1.48 5.26 24.08
C PHE A 149 -2.68 5.58 23.21
N LYS A 150 -3.57 6.43 23.73
CA LYS A 150 -4.78 6.85 23.02
C LYS A 150 -4.48 8.03 22.11
N LEU A 151 -4.87 7.93 20.84
CA LEU A 151 -4.74 9.06 19.92
C LEU A 151 -5.67 10.20 20.32
N GLU A 152 -5.14 11.43 20.37
CA GLU A 152 -5.95 12.62 20.54
C GLU A 152 -6.89 12.80 19.35
N ASN A 153 -8.18 12.53 19.54
CA ASN A 153 -9.19 12.51 18.48
C ASN A 153 -10.30 13.55 18.71
N LYS A 154 -9.94 14.83 18.61
CA LYS A 154 -10.87 15.96 18.67
C LYS A 154 -11.62 16.10 17.34
N GLY A 155 -12.65 15.26 17.15
CA GLY A 155 -13.43 15.25 15.90
C GLY A 155 -12.64 14.71 14.71
N THR A 156 -11.63 13.87 14.96
CA THR A 156 -10.80 13.25 13.92
C THR A 156 -10.78 11.73 14.09
N ARG A 157 -10.44 11.01 13.01
CA ARG A 157 -10.19 9.58 13.02
C ARG A 157 -8.98 9.24 12.18
N SER A 158 -8.20 8.26 12.64
CA SER A 158 -7.11 7.64 11.90
C SER A 158 -7.47 6.19 11.58
N THR A 159 -7.00 5.71 10.43
CA THR A 159 -7.19 4.32 9.96
C THR A 159 -5.89 3.65 9.56
N PHE A 160 -4.82 4.42 9.34
CA PHE A 160 -3.49 3.91 9.05
C PHE A 160 -2.45 4.61 9.92
N ILE A 161 -1.43 3.86 10.30
CA ILE A 161 -0.33 4.31 11.13
C ILE A 161 1.02 3.93 10.51
N GLN A 162 2.04 4.73 10.82
CA GLN A 162 3.39 4.50 10.35
C GLN A 162 4.39 5.03 11.38
N PRO A 163 5.08 4.16 12.14
CA PRO A 163 6.19 4.58 12.97
C PRO A 163 7.34 5.02 12.09
N PHE A 164 8.00 6.09 12.49
CA PHE A 164 9.22 6.55 11.85
C PHE A 164 10.04 7.39 12.82
N LYS A 165 11.26 6.93 13.11
CA LYS A 165 12.09 7.49 14.18
C LYS A 165 11.29 7.54 15.49
N ASN A 166 11.32 8.66 16.20
CA ASN A 166 10.68 8.79 17.52
C ASN A 166 9.23 9.29 17.44
N ALA A 167 8.53 9.06 16.33
CA ALA A 167 7.16 9.52 16.14
C ALA A 167 6.30 8.49 15.42
N LEU A 168 4.99 8.63 15.60
CA LEU A 168 4.00 7.92 14.82
C LEU A 168 3.35 8.90 13.84
N TYR A 169 3.31 8.53 12.57
CA TYR A 169 2.54 9.24 11.57
C TYR A 169 1.20 8.54 11.42
N THR A 170 0.11 9.31 11.33
CA THR A 170 -1.22 8.75 11.12
C THR A 170 -1.90 9.49 9.99
N ASN A 171 -2.61 8.77 9.12
CA ASN A 171 -3.57 9.44 8.27
C ASN A 171 -4.68 10.06 9.13
N LEU A 172 -5.41 11.01 8.58
CA LEU A 172 -6.38 11.77 9.33
C LEU A 172 -7.62 12.08 8.49
N TYR A 173 -8.78 11.85 9.10
CA TYR A 173 -10.07 12.28 8.60
C TYR A 173 -10.74 13.14 9.65
N THR A 174 -10.97 14.42 9.33
CA THR A 174 -11.69 15.39 10.19
C THR A 174 -13.20 15.40 9.97
N PHE A 175 -14.00 15.24 11.02
CA PHE A 175 -15.46 15.28 10.91
C PHE A 175 -16.03 16.69 11.02
N ASP A 176 -15.31 17.61 11.68
CA ASP A 176 -15.67 19.02 11.73
C ASP A 176 -15.47 19.69 10.36
N LYS A 177 -16.53 20.32 9.86
CA LYS A 177 -16.54 21.01 8.57
C LYS A 177 -16.05 22.46 8.65
N SER A 178 -15.98 23.06 9.84
CA SER A 178 -15.74 24.49 10.07
C SER A 178 -14.27 24.91 10.04
N GLY A 179 -13.35 23.94 10.11
CA GLY A 179 -11.89 24.17 10.14
C GLY A 179 -11.12 23.57 8.97
N LYS A 180 -9.81 23.80 8.98
CA LYS A 180 -8.87 23.15 8.05
C LYS A 180 -8.89 21.63 8.28
N ARG A 181 -8.89 20.88 7.18
CA ARG A 181 -8.85 19.41 7.19
C ARG A 181 -7.49 18.98 6.69
N PHE A 182 -6.76 18.24 7.52
CA PHE A 182 -5.42 17.75 7.21
C PHE A 182 -5.48 16.25 6.97
N LEU A 183 -4.65 15.75 6.06
CA LEU A 183 -4.65 14.33 5.68
C LEU A 183 -3.63 13.50 6.46
N LEU A 184 -2.63 14.15 7.04
CA LEU A 184 -1.54 13.54 7.79
C LEU A 184 -1.32 14.29 9.10
N SER A 185 -0.94 13.55 10.14
CA SER A 185 -0.41 14.15 11.36
C SER A 185 0.75 13.37 11.92
N LYS A 186 1.60 14.06 12.67
CA LYS A 186 2.66 13.49 13.49
C LYS A 186 2.18 13.42 14.95
N VAL A 187 2.40 12.28 15.59
CA VAL A 187 1.92 11.95 16.94
C VAL A 187 3.10 11.60 17.84
N ASP A 188 3.06 12.11 19.07
CA ASP A 188 3.95 11.74 20.15
C ASP A 188 3.56 10.35 20.68
N VAL A 189 4.46 9.38 20.56
CA VAL A 189 4.22 7.99 20.96
C VAL A 189 4.15 7.78 22.48
N THR A 190 4.53 8.77 23.27
CA THR A 190 4.51 8.65 24.74
C THR A 190 3.14 8.96 25.33
N ASN A 191 2.36 9.80 24.67
CA ASN A 191 1.11 10.34 25.22
C ASN A 191 -0.05 10.44 24.18
N GLY A 192 0.21 10.14 22.91
CA GLY A 192 -0.79 10.17 21.84
C GLY A 192 -1.22 11.56 21.38
N LYS A 193 -0.56 12.63 21.86
CA LYS A 193 -0.81 14.01 21.45
C LYS A 193 -0.35 14.22 20.01
N ARG A 194 -1.14 14.97 19.24
CA ARG A 194 -0.77 15.36 17.88
C ARG A 194 0.20 16.55 17.94
N ILE A 195 1.39 16.37 17.37
CA ILE A 195 2.48 17.36 17.35
C ILE A 195 2.30 18.36 16.20
N SER A 196 1.92 17.86 15.02
CA SER A 196 1.77 18.68 13.82
C SER A 196 0.84 18.02 12.81
N PHE A 197 0.31 18.83 11.90
CA PHE A 197 -0.63 18.44 10.86
C PHE A 197 -0.10 18.87 9.50
N GLN A 198 -0.29 18.03 8.47
CA GLN A 198 0.22 18.24 7.12
C GLN A 198 -0.85 17.92 6.07
N PHE A 199 -0.65 18.47 4.88
CA PHE A 199 -1.50 18.28 3.70
C PHE A 199 -2.94 18.73 3.94
N GLU A 200 -3.22 20.01 3.73
CA GLU A 200 -4.60 20.50 3.75
C GLU A 200 -5.39 19.89 2.59
N ALA A 201 -6.50 19.20 2.87
CA ALA A 201 -7.28 18.44 1.90
C ALA A 201 -7.64 19.27 0.65
N SER A 202 -8.07 20.52 0.86
CA SER A 202 -8.43 21.48 -0.19
C SER A 202 -7.33 21.70 -1.24
N GLN A 203 -6.06 21.54 -0.84
CA GLN A 203 -4.88 21.74 -1.67
C GLN A 203 -4.34 20.43 -2.24
N TYR A 204 -4.29 19.37 -1.42
CA TYR A 204 -3.52 18.18 -1.75
C TYR A 204 -4.35 17.03 -2.34
N ASN A 205 -5.62 16.89 -1.95
CA ASN A 205 -6.50 15.82 -2.46
C ASN A 205 -7.85 16.35 -2.98
N LYS A 206 -7.85 17.60 -3.44
CA LYS A 206 -9.02 18.24 -4.04
C LYS A 206 -10.20 18.41 -3.07
N GLY A 207 -9.94 18.43 -1.76
CA GLY A 207 -10.92 18.70 -0.70
C GLY A 207 -11.59 17.46 -0.11
N TRP A 208 -11.22 16.26 -0.57
CA TRP A 208 -11.80 15.02 -0.09
C TRP A 208 -11.41 14.72 1.36
N ASN A 209 -12.36 14.27 2.17
CA ASN A 209 -12.07 13.96 3.58
C ASN A 209 -13.05 12.93 4.16
N GLU A 210 -13.56 12.04 3.32
CA GLU A 210 -14.43 10.95 3.72
C GLU A 210 -13.67 9.63 3.66
N LEU A 211 -13.98 8.73 4.60
CA LEU A 211 -13.38 7.40 4.64
C LEU A 211 -13.67 6.68 3.33
N PHE A 212 -12.62 6.41 2.57
CA PHE A 212 -12.69 5.69 1.31
C PHE A 212 -11.92 4.39 1.50
N SER A 213 -12.65 3.27 1.60
CA SER A 213 -12.01 1.97 1.68
C SER A 213 -11.46 1.63 0.31
N THR A 214 -10.14 1.54 0.21
CA THR A 214 -9.45 0.96 -0.94
C THR A 214 -8.63 -0.22 -0.42
N ASN A 215 -8.36 -1.23 -1.25
CA ASN A 215 -7.49 -2.37 -0.90
C ASN A 215 -6.01 -1.96 -0.78
N GLN A 216 -5.73 -0.75 -0.29
CA GLN A 216 -4.50 -0.01 -0.50
C GLN A 216 -4.06 0.69 0.77
N HIS A 217 -2.77 0.62 1.05
CA HIS A 217 -2.20 1.24 2.23
C HIS A 217 -1.78 2.68 1.94
N THR A 218 -2.33 3.64 2.70
CA THR A 218 -1.99 5.08 2.64
C THR A 218 -0.51 5.34 2.94
N PHE A 219 0.10 4.48 3.75
CA PHE A 219 1.53 4.47 4.00
C PHE A 219 2.17 3.29 3.29
N ILE A 220 3.33 3.55 2.68
CA ILE A 220 4.11 2.54 1.97
C ILE A 220 5.54 2.64 2.47
N SER A 221 5.99 1.61 3.18
CA SER A 221 7.37 1.55 3.69
C SER A 221 8.19 0.62 2.81
N GLY A 222 9.13 1.20 2.07
CA GLY A 222 10.16 0.43 1.38
C GLY A 222 11.32 0.08 2.30
N PRO A 223 12.21 -0.83 1.88
CA PRO A 223 13.42 -1.25 2.61
C PRO A 223 14.44 -0.12 2.80
N THR A 224 14.34 0.97 2.03
CA THR A 224 15.24 2.14 2.04
C THR A 224 15.05 3.08 3.24
N GLY A 225 14.07 2.80 4.10
CA GLY A 225 13.96 3.36 5.44
C GLY A 225 13.03 4.57 5.60
N ASN A 226 12.73 5.32 4.54
CA ASN A 226 11.80 6.46 4.61
C ASN A 226 10.39 6.06 4.16
N PRO A 227 9.37 6.19 5.02
CA PRO A 227 8.00 5.90 4.64
C PRO A 227 7.48 6.89 3.61
N LYS A 228 6.59 6.40 2.74
CA LYS A 228 5.87 7.22 1.78
C LYS A 228 4.40 7.36 2.18
N PHE A 229 3.79 8.46 1.78
CA PHE A 229 2.41 8.79 2.06
C PHE A 229 1.69 9.25 0.80
N MET A 230 0.52 8.67 0.55
CA MET A 230 -0.42 9.14 -0.46
C MET A 230 -1.85 8.71 -0.08
N GLN A 231 -2.82 9.57 -0.35
CA GLN A 231 -4.25 9.24 -0.29
C GLN A 231 -4.88 9.38 -1.69
N ILE A 232 -6.08 8.84 -1.82
CA ILE A 232 -6.94 9.05 -2.99
C ILE A 232 -7.05 10.54 -3.34
N PHE A 233 -7.11 10.85 -4.65
CA PHE A 233 -7.16 12.19 -5.24
C PHE A 233 -5.92 13.07 -5.05
N MET A 234 -4.89 12.57 -4.38
CA MET A 234 -3.57 13.19 -4.45
C MET A 234 -2.95 12.91 -5.82
N ASP A 235 -2.08 13.81 -6.27
CA ASP A 235 -1.28 13.68 -7.49
C ASP A 235 0.21 13.51 -7.16
N THR A 236 0.57 13.50 -5.87
CA THR A 236 1.94 13.43 -5.42
C THR A 236 2.07 12.43 -4.27
N ILE A 237 3.01 11.48 -4.42
CA ILE A 237 3.50 10.64 -3.33
C ILE A 237 4.56 11.44 -2.58
N PHE A 238 4.41 11.55 -1.26
CA PHE A 238 5.34 12.27 -0.39
C PHE A 238 6.23 11.29 0.36
N GLU A 239 7.48 11.66 0.58
CA GLU A 239 8.42 10.91 1.41
C GLU A 239 8.60 11.62 2.76
N ILE A 240 8.47 10.85 3.84
CA ILE A 240 8.69 11.30 5.21
C ILE A 240 10.15 11.03 5.57
N THR A 241 10.92 12.11 5.78
CA THR A 241 12.36 12.03 6.11
C THR A 241 12.63 12.61 7.50
N PRO A 242 13.82 12.38 8.09
CA PRO A 242 14.18 12.99 9.37
C PRO A 242 14.22 14.53 9.32
N LYS A 243 14.44 15.11 8.14
CA LYS A 243 14.52 16.57 7.91
C LYS A 243 13.16 17.20 7.62
N GLY A 244 12.11 16.40 7.43
CA GLY A 244 10.79 16.88 7.04
C GLY A 244 10.17 16.03 5.92
N ILE A 245 9.00 16.45 5.46
CA ILE A 245 8.26 15.76 4.41
C ILE A 245 8.49 16.48 3.09
N LYS A 246 8.84 15.75 2.04
CA LYS A 246 9.11 16.30 0.70
C LYS A 246 8.33 15.56 -0.39
N PRO A 247 7.99 16.21 -1.50
CA PRO A 247 7.51 15.50 -2.69
C PRO A 247 8.52 14.42 -3.10
N TYR A 248 8.02 13.26 -3.49
CA TYR A 248 8.86 12.14 -3.95
C TYR A 248 8.53 11.73 -5.38
N ILE A 249 7.26 11.54 -5.70
CA ILE A 249 6.79 11.28 -7.07
C ILE A 249 5.61 12.21 -7.33
N THR A 250 5.70 13.07 -8.34
CA THR A 250 4.59 13.90 -8.82
C THR A 250 4.08 13.34 -10.14
N LEU A 251 2.79 13.03 -10.17
CA LEU A 251 2.08 12.49 -11.33
C LEU A 251 1.56 13.62 -12.21
N GLN A 252 1.70 13.45 -13.52
CA GLN A 252 1.10 14.36 -14.50
C GLN A 252 0.22 13.56 -15.46
N SER A 253 -1.04 13.95 -15.58
CA SER A 253 -1.94 13.49 -16.63
C SER A 253 -3.16 14.40 -16.73
N LYS A 254 -3.65 14.61 -17.95
CA LYS A 254 -4.95 15.24 -18.21
C LYS A 254 -6.13 14.43 -17.66
N LYS A 255 -5.90 13.15 -17.34
CA LYS A 255 -6.91 12.25 -16.78
C LYS A 255 -6.99 12.29 -15.26
N LEU A 256 -6.08 12.96 -14.55
CA LEU A 256 -6.21 13.09 -13.09
C LEU A 256 -7.55 13.72 -12.72
N VAL A 257 -8.13 13.27 -11.61
CA VAL A 257 -9.33 13.89 -11.04
C VAL A 257 -9.03 15.36 -10.70
N THR A 258 -9.89 16.23 -11.20
CA THR A 258 -9.88 17.67 -10.91
C THR A 258 -10.82 17.96 -9.74
N LYS A 259 -10.57 19.07 -9.03
CA LYS A 259 -11.45 19.55 -7.96
C LYS A 259 -12.89 19.75 -8.44
N GLU A 260 -13.08 20.42 -9.57
CA GLU A 260 -14.41 20.69 -10.15
C GLU A 260 -15.19 19.39 -10.39
N TYR A 261 -14.57 18.41 -11.07
CA TYR A 261 -15.17 17.09 -11.28
C TYR A 261 -15.57 16.39 -9.97
N LEU A 262 -14.72 16.43 -8.95
CA LEU A 262 -15.02 15.81 -7.66
C LEU A 262 -16.17 16.54 -6.93
N GLU A 263 -16.22 17.88 -7.00
CA GLU A 263 -17.31 18.67 -6.44
C GLU A 263 -18.64 18.37 -7.14
N THR A 264 -18.65 18.23 -8.47
CA THR A 264 -19.83 17.76 -9.22
C THR A 264 -20.27 16.37 -8.77
N LEU A 265 -19.33 15.42 -8.64
CA LEU A 265 -19.65 14.07 -8.15
C LEU A 265 -20.24 14.08 -6.74
N ILE A 266 -19.75 14.94 -5.85
CA ILE A 266 -20.29 15.05 -4.48
C ILE A 266 -21.69 15.67 -4.51
N ALA A 267 -21.90 16.75 -5.27
CA ALA A 267 -23.18 17.44 -5.35
C ALA A 267 -24.30 16.55 -5.94
N GLU A 268 -23.97 15.73 -6.94
CA GLU A 268 -24.92 14.79 -7.56
C GLU A 268 -25.24 13.57 -6.69
N ASN A 269 -24.53 13.39 -5.57
CA ASN A 269 -24.72 12.28 -4.64
C ASN A 269 -24.92 12.82 -3.21
N ASP A 270 -25.82 13.79 -3.04
CA ASP A 270 -26.21 14.31 -1.73
C ASP A 270 -27.07 13.27 -0.98
N MET A 271 -26.38 12.37 -0.28
CA MET A 271 -26.94 11.27 0.48
C MET A 271 -26.08 10.96 1.71
N SER A 272 -26.43 9.89 2.44
CA SER A 272 -25.61 9.42 3.57
C SER A 272 -24.16 9.13 3.13
N LYS A 273 -23.20 9.35 4.03
CA LYS A 273 -21.76 9.25 3.72
C LYS A 273 -21.39 7.91 3.08
N SER A 274 -21.87 6.79 3.63
CA SER A 274 -21.56 5.45 3.12
C SER A 274 -22.11 5.21 1.71
N ALA A 275 -23.36 5.61 1.46
CA ALA A 275 -23.99 5.47 0.15
C ALA A 275 -23.29 6.37 -0.90
N ARG A 276 -22.90 7.59 -0.51
CA ARG A 276 -22.16 8.51 -1.38
C ARG A 276 -20.80 7.93 -1.80
N VAL A 277 -20.01 7.41 -0.86
CA VAL A 277 -18.68 6.86 -1.17
C VAL A 277 -18.77 5.73 -2.19
N SER A 278 -19.71 4.80 -2.00
CA SER A 278 -19.94 3.70 -2.95
C SER A 278 -20.36 4.22 -4.33
N LYS A 279 -21.29 5.17 -4.42
CA LYS A 279 -21.70 5.75 -5.70
C LYS A 279 -20.59 6.53 -6.41
N ILE A 280 -19.76 7.25 -5.65
CA ILE A 280 -18.61 7.96 -6.19
C ILE A 280 -17.60 6.96 -6.74
N TYR A 281 -17.31 5.86 -6.02
CA TYR A 281 -16.46 4.79 -6.51
C TYR A 281 -16.97 4.21 -7.83
N ASP A 282 -18.26 3.86 -7.90
CA ASP A 282 -18.89 3.33 -9.12
C ASP A 282 -18.74 4.30 -10.31
N ARG A 283 -18.93 5.60 -10.07
CA ARG A 283 -18.78 6.62 -11.11
C ARG A 283 -17.33 6.81 -11.52
N LEU A 284 -16.38 6.76 -10.59
CA LEU A 284 -14.94 6.81 -10.89
C LEU A 284 -14.50 5.62 -11.74
N MET A 285 -14.93 4.40 -11.39
CA MET A 285 -14.67 3.18 -12.15
C MET A 285 -15.24 3.20 -13.57
N LYS A 286 -16.32 3.95 -13.79
CA LYS A 286 -16.92 4.17 -15.12
C LYS A 286 -16.36 5.40 -15.84
N SER A 287 -15.56 6.21 -15.16
CA SER A 287 -14.97 7.42 -15.71
C SER A 287 -13.63 7.15 -16.39
N GLY A 288 -13.22 8.05 -17.28
CA GLY A 288 -11.85 8.08 -17.81
C GLY A 288 -10.85 8.75 -16.88
N LYS A 289 -11.13 8.85 -15.57
CA LYS A 289 -10.31 9.61 -14.61
C LYS A 289 -9.42 8.72 -13.75
N ILE A 290 -8.22 9.23 -13.47
CA ILE A 290 -7.25 8.65 -12.55
C ILE A 290 -7.46 9.28 -11.17
N TYR A 291 -7.77 8.46 -10.17
CA TYR A 291 -8.09 8.91 -8.82
C TYR A 291 -7.16 8.33 -7.75
N ASN A 292 -6.39 7.29 -8.07
CA ASN A 292 -5.46 6.66 -7.15
C ASN A 292 -4.34 5.91 -7.89
N VAL A 293 -3.27 5.58 -7.18
CA VAL A 293 -2.22 4.63 -7.61
C VAL A 293 -2.16 3.45 -6.64
N PHE A 294 -1.78 2.27 -7.13
CA PHE A 294 -1.78 0.99 -6.41
C PHE A 294 -0.49 0.18 -6.63
N ASP A 295 -0.37 -0.99 -5.99
CA ASP A 295 0.74 -1.95 -6.17
C ASP A 295 2.15 -1.32 -6.23
N TYR A 296 2.40 -0.38 -5.31
CA TYR A 296 3.66 0.34 -5.28
C TYR A 296 4.80 -0.55 -4.77
N TRP A 297 5.89 -0.62 -5.52
CA TRP A 297 7.18 -1.11 -5.02
C TRP A 297 8.32 -0.32 -5.68
N GLU A 298 9.50 -0.35 -5.05
CA GLU A 298 10.67 0.26 -5.65
C GLU A 298 11.96 -0.48 -5.29
N THR A 299 12.95 -0.36 -6.17
CA THR A 299 14.32 -0.83 -5.95
C THR A 299 15.30 0.34 -6.19
N ALA A 300 16.60 0.07 -6.13
CA ALA A 300 17.60 1.05 -6.56
C ALA A 300 17.44 1.46 -8.04
N LYS A 301 16.90 0.56 -8.89
CA LYS A 301 16.79 0.73 -10.35
C LYS A 301 15.40 1.16 -10.80
N TYR A 302 14.34 0.74 -10.11
CA TYR A 302 12.97 0.87 -10.58
C TYR A 302 12.03 1.51 -9.56
N ILE A 303 10.99 2.17 -10.05
CA ILE A 303 9.75 2.48 -9.32
C ILE A 303 8.61 1.84 -10.09
N HIS A 304 7.71 1.16 -9.40
CA HIS A 304 6.50 0.60 -9.98
C HIS A 304 5.28 1.04 -9.20
N PHE A 305 4.18 1.26 -9.91
CA PHE A 305 2.83 1.35 -9.34
C PHE A 305 1.78 1.15 -10.44
N GLY A 306 0.62 0.61 -10.06
CA GLY A 306 -0.57 0.57 -10.89
C GLY A 306 -1.42 1.84 -10.80
N TYR A 307 -2.31 2.05 -11.76
CA TYR A 307 -3.39 3.03 -11.71
C TYR A 307 -4.56 2.58 -12.59
N HIS A 308 -5.77 3.04 -12.28
CA HIS A 308 -6.97 2.72 -13.08
C HIS A 308 -7.36 3.86 -14.00
N VAL A 309 -7.85 3.50 -15.19
CA VAL A 309 -8.61 4.38 -16.07
C VAL A 309 -9.83 3.59 -16.55
N GLY A 310 -11.02 3.96 -16.06
CA GLY A 310 -12.21 3.15 -16.25
C GLY A 310 -12.06 1.78 -15.59
N HIS A 311 -12.55 0.73 -16.25
CA HIS A 311 -12.43 -0.65 -15.80
C HIS A 311 -11.04 -1.27 -16.06
N TYR A 312 -10.10 -0.52 -16.66
CA TYR A 312 -8.80 -1.03 -17.04
C TYR A 312 -7.73 -0.60 -16.03
N GLY A 313 -6.96 -1.57 -15.54
CA GLY A 313 -5.73 -1.34 -14.79
C GLY A 313 -4.54 -1.16 -15.74
N TYR A 314 -3.68 -0.20 -15.41
CA TYR A 314 -2.40 0.04 -16.07
C TYR A 314 -1.31 -0.03 -15.02
N SER A 315 -0.10 -0.43 -15.42
CA SER A 315 1.08 -0.40 -14.57
C SER A 315 2.14 0.53 -15.16
N ILE A 316 2.78 1.30 -14.29
CA ILE A 316 3.97 2.08 -14.59
C ILE A 316 5.19 1.32 -14.12
N LEU A 317 6.19 1.24 -15.00
CA LEU A 317 7.57 0.95 -14.64
C LEU A 317 8.42 2.17 -14.98
N TYR A 318 8.90 2.86 -13.97
CA TYR A 318 9.83 3.97 -14.13
C TYR A 318 11.25 3.47 -13.86
N LYS A 319 12.13 3.63 -14.86
CA LYS A 319 13.54 3.27 -14.76
C LYS A 319 14.34 4.50 -14.33
N LYS A 320 14.93 4.44 -13.14
CA LYS A 320 15.59 5.58 -12.47
C LYS A 320 16.82 6.06 -13.25
N GLU A 321 17.63 5.14 -13.77
CA GLU A 321 18.85 5.46 -14.53
C GLU A 321 18.55 6.12 -15.88
N GLU A 322 17.45 5.73 -16.54
CA GLU A 322 17.03 6.28 -17.83
C GLU A 322 16.20 7.57 -17.68
N ASN A 323 15.77 7.91 -16.45
CA ASN A 323 14.77 8.94 -16.18
C ASN A 323 13.51 8.78 -17.06
N LYS A 324 13.01 7.55 -17.18
CA LYS A 324 12.02 7.19 -18.19
C LYS A 324 10.89 6.33 -17.64
N ALA A 325 9.66 6.70 -17.97
CA ALA A 325 8.45 6.00 -17.59
C ALA A 325 7.93 5.14 -18.75
N TYR A 326 7.58 3.90 -18.42
CA TYR A 326 6.93 2.98 -19.32
C TYR A 326 5.56 2.57 -18.77
N VAL A 327 4.56 2.51 -19.63
CA VAL A 327 3.20 2.07 -19.30
C VAL A 327 2.92 0.71 -19.92
N MET A 328 2.32 -0.17 -19.11
CA MET A 328 1.94 -1.54 -19.48
C MET A 328 0.44 -1.71 -19.24
N SER A 329 -0.26 -2.30 -20.20
CA SER A 329 -1.70 -2.63 -20.09
C SER A 329 -1.95 -4.02 -19.48
N GLY A 330 -0.88 -4.73 -19.12
CA GLY A 330 -0.88 -6.06 -18.52
C GLY A 330 0.54 -6.59 -18.45
N ILE A 331 0.79 -7.51 -17.53
CA ILE A 331 2.05 -8.21 -17.40
C ILE A 331 1.74 -9.70 -17.31
N THR A 332 2.39 -10.53 -18.11
CA THR A 332 2.22 -11.98 -18.07
C THR A 332 3.07 -12.56 -16.97
N ASP A 333 2.47 -13.26 -16.01
CA ASP A 333 3.20 -14.00 -15.00
C ASP A 333 3.63 -15.38 -15.53
N ASP A 334 4.75 -15.37 -16.24
CA ASP A 334 5.42 -16.55 -16.80
C ASP A 334 6.37 -17.24 -15.82
N LEU A 335 6.43 -16.76 -14.56
CA LEU A 335 7.20 -17.40 -13.50
C LEU A 335 6.31 -18.33 -12.67
N LEU A 336 5.13 -17.86 -12.25
CA LEU A 336 4.19 -18.64 -11.45
C LEU A 336 3.37 -19.61 -12.29
N TYR A 337 2.94 -19.19 -13.48
CA TYR A 337 2.00 -19.97 -14.29
C TYR A 337 2.67 -20.64 -15.49
N THR A 338 2.10 -21.77 -15.92
CA THR A 338 2.43 -22.45 -17.18
C THR A 338 1.40 -22.11 -18.27
N ASP A 339 1.65 -22.58 -19.49
CA ASP A 339 0.71 -22.50 -20.61
C ASP A 339 -0.58 -23.30 -20.41
N LYS A 340 -0.63 -24.17 -19.40
CA LYS A 340 -1.82 -24.95 -19.02
C LYS A 340 -2.76 -24.21 -18.08
N ALA A 341 -2.37 -23.03 -17.59
CA ALA A 341 -3.23 -22.22 -16.74
C ALA A 341 -4.46 -21.74 -17.54
N GLY A 342 -5.65 -21.95 -16.99
CA GLY A 342 -6.89 -21.50 -17.63
C GLY A 342 -7.10 -19.99 -17.44
N THR A 343 -7.04 -19.55 -16.18
CA THR A 343 -7.20 -18.14 -15.80
C THR A 343 -5.97 -17.69 -15.02
N LEU A 344 -5.24 -16.70 -15.55
CA LEU A 344 -4.10 -16.09 -14.86
C LEU A 344 -4.61 -15.02 -13.89
N LEU A 345 -4.36 -15.20 -12.60
CA LEU A 345 -4.63 -14.17 -11.60
C LEU A 345 -3.37 -13.35 -11.39
N ILE A 346 -3.48 -12.03 -11.55
CA ILE A 346 -2.42 -11.10 -11.15
C ILE A 346 -2.69 -10.77 -9.67
N PRO A 347 -1.84 -11.23 -8.73
CA PRO A 347 -2.12 -11.06 -7.32
C PRO A 347 -1.78 -9.63 -6.88
N ASN A 348 -2.67 -9.01 -6.11
CA ASN A 348 -2.44 -7.66 -5.56
C ASN A 348 -1.19 -7.65 -4.67
N LEU A 349 -0.42 -6.58 -4.71
CA LEU A 349 0.77 -6.43 -3.87
C LEU A 349 0.35 -6.02 -2.45
N TYR A 350 0.87 -6.73 -1.47
CA TYR A 350 0.64 -6.42 -0.05
C TYR A 350 1.88 -5.83 0.64
N SER A 351 3.07 -6.27 0.27
CA SER A 351 4.33 -5.84 0.91
C SER A 351 5.51 -6.01 -0.03
N PHE A 352 6.64 -5.38 0.27
CA PHE A 352 7.91 -5.62 -0.40
C PHE A 352 9.09 -5.33 0.53
N ASP A 353 10.21 -6.00 0.29
CA ASP A 353 11.50 -5.73 0.92
C ASP A 353 12.58 -5.42 -0.13
N GLU A 354 13.85 -5.43 0.24
CA GLU A 354 14.98 -5.15 -0.66
C GLU A 354 15.15 -6.19 -1.78
N ASN A 355 14.64 -7.40 -1.56
CA ASN A 355 14.85 -8.55 -2.42
C ASN A 355 13.56 -9.02 -3.10
N ARG A 356 12.38 -8.75 -2.50
CA ARG A 356 11.13 -9.40 -2.90
C ARG A 356 9.94 -8.46 -2.88
N VAL A 357 8.98 -8.75 -3.77
CA VAL A 357 7.58 -8.35 -3.62
C VAL A 357 6.76 -9.51 -3.07
N TYR A 358 5.74 -9.22 -2.26
CA TYR A 358 4.85 -10.18 -1.63
C TYR A 358 3.39 -9.87 -1.96
N CYS A 359 2.69 -10.88 -2.45
CA CYS A 359 1.28 -10.85 -2.79
C CYS A 359 0.54 -11.95 -2.04
N ILE A 360 -0.78 -11.84 -1.92
CA ILE A 360 -1.61 -12.89 -1.32
C ILE A 360 -2.42 -13.60 -2.42
N GLY A 361 -2.31 -14.92 -2.47
CA GLY A 361 -3.16 -15.81 -3.25
C GLY A 361 -4.23 -16.47 -2.38
N MET A 362 -5.30 -16.96 -2.99
CA MET A 362 -6.41 -17.64 -2.30
C MET A 362 -7.07 -16.78 -1.20
N ASN A 363 -7.14 -15.46 -1.39
CA ASN A 363 -7.58 -14.52 -0.35
C ASN A 363 -9.11 -14.35 -0.23
N ASP A 364 -9.84 -14.94 -1.17
CA ASP A 364 -11.29 -15.04 -1.19
C ASP A 364 -11.67 -16.33 -1.95
N GLY A 365 -12.95 -16.72 -1.90
CA GLY A 365 -13.42 -17.95 -2.55
C GLY A 365 -13.13 -17.98 -4.06
N PHE A 366 -13.32 -16.86 -4.75
CA PHE A 366 -13.12 -16.78 -6.21
C PHE A 366 -11.66 -17.00 -6.62
N THR A 367 -10.74 -16.30 -5.96
CA THR A 367 -9.30 -16.44 -6.23
C THR A 367 -8.77 -17.80 -5.77
N LYS A 368 -9.36 -18.38 -4.72
CA LYS A 368 -9.05 -19.73 -4.24
C LYS A 368 -9.42 -20.79 -5.26
N ASP A 369 -10.66 -20.77 -5.75
CA ASP A 369 -11.17 -21.74 -6.72
C ASP A 369 -10.32 -21.77 -7.99
N ILE A 370 -10.01 -20.58 -8.54
CA ILE A 370 -9.16 -20.46 -9.74
C ILE A 370 -7.74 -20.98 -9.49
N PHE A 371 -7.16 -20.68 -8.32
CA PHE A 371 -5.80 -21.15 -8.00
C PHE A 371 -5.75 -22.68 -7.89
N LEU A 372 -6.69 -23.28 -7.16
CA LEU A 372 -6.79 -24.74 -7.01
C LEU A 372 -7.11 -25.45 -8.34
N GLU A 373 -7.95 -24.85 -9.18
CA GLU A 373 -8.24 -25.38 -10.52
C GLU A 373 -7.00 -25.37 -11.42
N ASN A 374 -6.28 -24.24 -11.45
CA ASN A 374 -5.02 -24.15 -12.20
C ASN A 374 -4.01 -25.17 -11.69
N MET A 375 -3.91 -25.37 -10.36
CA MET A 375 -3.03 -26.39 -9.78
C MET A 375 -3.39 -27.80 -10.28
N LYS A 376 -4.67 -28.19 -10.23
CA LYS A 376 -5.16 -29.49 -10.72
C LYS A 376 -4.83 -29.73 -12.20
N LYS A 377 -4.79 -28.67 -13.01
CA LYS A 377 -4.47 -28.72 -14.45
C LYS A 377 -2.95 -28.69 -14.75
N GLY A 378 -2.09 -28.56 -13.74
CA GLY A 378 -0.66 -28.33 -13.95
C GLY A 378 -0.35 -26.92 -14.48
N GLY A 379 -1.25 -25.97 -14.24
CA GLY A 379 -1.17 -24.56 -14.58
C GLY A 379 -0.23 -23.75 -13.67
N ILE A 380 0.18 -24.30 -12.52
CA ILE A 380 1.20 -23.70 -11.65
C ILE A 380 2.56 -24.31 -11.99
N ASN A 381 3.58 -23.46 -12.15
CA ASN A 381 4.91 -23.88 -12.53
C ASN A 381 5.56 -24.73 -11.42
N PRO A 382 5.89 -26.01 -11.67
CA PRO A 382 6.42 -26.91 -10.64
C PRO A 382 7.85 -26.57 -10.19
N ARG A 383 8.51 -25.60 -10.84
CA ARG A 383 9.87 -25.16 -10.52
C ARG A 383 9.93 -23.96 -9.57
N ILE A 384 8.80 -23.41 -9.17
CA ILE A 384 8.78 -22.33 -8.17
C ILE A 384 9.20 -22.86 -6.80
N GLU A 385 9.80 -21.99 -5.99
CA GLU A 385 10.19 -22.36 -4.63
C GLU A 385 8.93 -22.62 -3.78
N GLY A 386 8.88 -23.75 -3.07
CA GLY A 386 7.70 -24.16 -2.28
C GLY A 386 6.60 -24.87 -3.07
N ALA A 387 6.82 -25.22 -4.35
CA ALA A 387 5.86 -25.98 -5.15
C ALA A 387 5.45 -27.33 -4.52
N ASP A 388 6.37 -27.97 -3.81
CA ASP A 388 6.17 -29.22 -3.06
C ASP A 388 5.17 -29.08 -1.91
N LYS A 389 4.84 -27.86 -1.47
CA LYS A 389 3.82 -27.65 -0.45
C LYS A 389 2.42 -27.50 -1.04
N LEU A 390 2.29 -27.28 -2.35
CA LEU A 390 0.99 -27.01 -2.97
C LEU A 390 0.05 -28.21 -2.91
N GLN A 391 0.59 -29.44 -2.93
CA GLN A 391 -0.21 -30.66 -2.80
C GLN A 391 -0.92 -30.81 -1.44
N THR A 392 -0.58 -30.01 -0.44
CA THR A 392 -1.27 -30.02 0.86
C THR A 392 -2.48 -29.10 0.89
N LEU A 393 -2.68 -28.26 -0.12
CA LEU A 393 -3.74 -27.26 -0.14
C LEU A 393 -5.10 -27.89 -0.42
N THR A 394 -6.09 -27.50 0.39
CA THR A 394 -7.50 -27.84 0.22
C THR A 394 -8.34 -26.57 0.09
N GLU A 395 -9.66 -26.72 -0.06
CA GLU A 395 -10.61 -25.60 -0.08
C GLU A 395 -10.66 -24.87 1.27
N ASP A 396 -10.32 -25.56 2.36
CA ASP A 396 -10.28 -25.02 3.72
C ASP A 396 -8.94 -24.38 4.07
N SER A 397 -7.92 -24.54 3.22
CA SER A 397 -6.59 -24.00 3.51
C SER A 397 -6.57 -22.48 3.59
N ASN A 398 -5.65 -21.99 4.42
CA ASN A 398 -5.34 -20.57 4.54
C ASN A 398 -4.92 -19.94 3.21
N PRO A 399 -5.04 -18.61 3.07
CA PRO A 399 -4.41 -17.88 1.99
C PRO A 399 -2.91 -18.16 1.93
N ILE A 400 -2.35 -18.14 0.72
CA ILE A 400 -0.93 -18.34 0.49
C ILE A 400 -0.24 -17.00 0.24
N ILE A 401 1.04 -16.90 0.57
CA ILE A 401 1.86 -15.77 0.15
C ILE A 401 2.61 -16.18 -1.11
N ILE A 402 2.43 -15.42 -2.18
CA ILE A 402 3.21 -15.52 -3.41
C ILE A 402 4.27 -14.44 -3.35
N TYR A 403 5.53 -14.78 -3.65
CA TYR A 403 6.60 -13.78 -3.72
C TYR A 403 7.38 -13.88 -5.02
N TYR A 404 7.93 -12.74 -5.44
CA TYR A 404 8.82 -12.66 -6.60
C TYR A 404 10.10 -11.94 -6.19
N GLU A 405 11.26 -12.50 -6.55
CA GLU A 405 12.55 -11.87 -6.25
C GLU A 405 12.98 -10.93 -7.36
N PHE A 406 13.42 -9.73 -6.98
CA PHE A 406 13.99 -8.78 -7.92
C PHE A 406 15.25 -9.31 -8.58
N LYS A 407 15.44 -8.99 -9.85
CA LYS A 407 16.74 -9.16 -10.51
C LYS A 407 17.77 -8.23 -9.88
N LYS A 408 18.94 -8.79 -9.54
CA LYS A 408 20.08 -8.03 -9.00
C LYS A 408 20.75 -7.17 -10.08
#